data_AF-A0A8G2MQD1-F1
#
_entry.id   AF-A0A8G2MQD1-F1
#
_cell.length_a   1.000
_cell.length_b   1.000
_cell.length_c   1.000
_cell.angle_alpha   90.00
_cell.angle_beta   90.00
_cell.angle_gamma   90.00
#
_symmetry.space_group_name_H-M   'P 1'
#
loop_
_entity.id
_entity.type
_entity.pdbx_description
1 polymer ?
#
loop_
_entity_poly.entity_id
_entity_poly.type
_entity_poly.pdbx_seq_one_letter_code
_entity_poly.pdbx_strand_id
1 'polypeptide(L)'
;MDTISIPFPQALYDKIILRSGGRLDPVQLAIDQVEQFIERTQGDDIHWTREGIAAFAREAGARGFIDIGDPKGGHMWKPVFLPNGSRLRMNYKSKSYHAQVRREAIHNDDAEFDSISQWVRWVASNTARNAWHDVWIKRPGHADYIYSDKLRSDLS
;
A
#
# COMPACT_ATOMS: atom_id res chain seq x y z
N MET A 1 -19.31 16.42 -11.50
CA MET A 1 -19.07 16.46 -10.05
C MET A 1 -20.29 17.09 -9.43
N ASP A 2 -20.97 16.34 -8.58
CA ASP A 2 -22.05 16.91 -7.78
C ASP A 2 -21.40 17.82 -6.73
N THR A 3 -21.84 19.08 -6.68
CA THR A 3 -21.26 20.08 -5.77
C THR A 3 -22.30 20.53 -4.77
N ILE A 4 -21.86 20.74 -3.54
CA ILE A 4 -22.65 21.37 -2.49
C ILE A 4 -22.06 22.75 -2.19
N SER A 5 -22.90 23.74 -1.94
CA SER A 5 -22.48 25.09 -1.56
C SER A 5 -22.71 25.29 -0.07
N ILE A 6 -21.65 25.68 0.66
CA ILE A 6 -21.72 26.04 2.07
C ILE A 6 -21.35 27.51 2.26
N PRO A 7 -22.00 28.25 3.17
CA PRO A 7 -21.58 29.60 3.53
C PRO A 7 -20.17 29.58 4.14
N PHE A 8 -19.28 30.43 3.64
CA PHE A 8 -17.92 30.60 4.16
C PHE A 8 -17.67 32.07 4.53
N PRO A 9 -17.08 32.37 5.70
CA PRO A 9 -16.84 33.75 6.10
C PRO A 9 -15.92 34.49 5.13
N GLN A 10 -16.43 35.55 4.51
CA GLN A 10 -15.70 36.37 3.54
C GLN A 10 -14.37 36.90 4.11
N ALA A 11 -14.37 37.32 5.39
CA ALA A 11 -13.16 37.81 6.05
C ALA A 11 -12.03 36.76 6.18
N LEU A 12 -12.35 35.47 6.18
CA LEU A 12 -11.34 34.40 6.15
C LEU A 12 -10.83 34.15 4.74
N TYR A 13 -11.74 34.18 3.76
CA TYR A 13 -11.40 34.06 2.34
C TYR A 13 -10.41 35.16 1.93
N ASP A 14 -10.71 36.41 2.26
CA ASP A 14 -9.87 37.57 1.95
C ASP A 14 -8.48 37.44 2.58
N LYS A 15 -8.38 36.91 3.81
CA LYS A 15 -7.09 36.66 4.47
C LYS A 15 -6.25 35.62 3.72
N ILE A 16 -6.87 34.55 3.20
CA ILE A 16 -6.16 33.51 2.43
C ILE A 16 -5.60 34.12 1.15
N ILE A 17 -6.43 34.85 0.39
CA ILE A 17 -6.00 35.47 -0.87
C ILE A 17 -4.90 36.51 -0.64
N LEU A 18 -5.11 37.43 0.31
CA LEU A 18 -4.16 38.51 0.59
C LEU A 18 -2.82 37.99 1.09
N ARG A 19 -2.82 37.04 2.04
CA ARG A 19 -1.57 36.54 2.65
C ARG A 19 -0.82 35.56 1.77
N SER A 20 -1.51 34.77 0.97
CA SER A 20 -0.85 33.86 0.03
C SER A 20 -0.32 34.56 -1.22
N GLY A 21 -0.81 35.78 -1.51
CA GLY A 21 -0.50 36.50 -2.74
C GLY A 21 -1.02 35.76 -3.98
N GLY A 22 -2.18 35.09 -3.86
CA GLY A 22 -2.78 34.28 -4.93
C GLY A 22 -2.13 32.92 -5.18
N ARG A 23 -1.15 32.49 -4.36
CA ARG A 23 -0.49 31.18 -4.50
C ARG A 23 -1.35 30.01 -4.01
N LEU A 24 -2.28 30.27 -3.09
CA LEU A 24 -3.18 29.24 -2.57
C LEU A 24 -4.55 29.43 -3.20
N ASP A 25 -5.11 28.35 -3.72
CA ASP A 25 -6.52 28.25 -4.05
C ASP A 25 -7.32 27.92 -2.78
N PRO A 26 -8.20 28.81 -2.29
CA PRO A 26 -9.00 28.55 -1.09
C PRO A 26 -9.91 27.33 -1.22
N VAL A 27 -10.37 27.01 -2.43
CA VAL A 27 -11.23 25.84 -2.67
C VAL A 27 -10.41 24.57 -2.49
N GLN A 28 -9.28 24.47 -3.18
CA GLN A 28 -8.38 23.32 -3.02
C GLN A 28 -7.89 23.19 -1.57
N LEU A 29 -7.56 24.30 -0.90
CA LEU A 29 -7.19 24.28 0.50
C LEU A 29 -8.30 23.69 1.38
N ALA A 30 -9.57 24.06 1.15
CA ALA A 30 -10.68 23.50 1.91
C ALA A 30 -10.87 22.00 1.64
N ILE A 31 -10.72 21.57 0.38
CA ILE A 31 -10.75 20.16 -0.01
C ILE A 31 -9.66 19.39 0.74
N ASP A 32 -8.42 19.85 0.64
CA ASP A 32 -7.26 19.20 1.28
C ASP A 32 -7.46 19.07 2.80
N GLN A 33 -7.98 20.10 3.45
CA GLN A 33 -8.24 20.07 4.89
C GLN A 33 -9.31 19.05 5.28
N VAL A 34 -10.37 18.91 4.48
CA VAL A 34 -11.43 17.92 4.73
C VAL A 34 -10.92 16.50 4.45
N GLU A 35 -10.20 16.28 3.36
CA GLU A 35 -9.60 14.99 3.03
C GLU A 35 -8.64 14.52 4.12
N GLN A 36 -7.73 15.39 4.55
CA GLN A 36 -6.80 15.11 5.65
C GLN A 36 -7.53 14.82 6.96
N PHE A 37 -8.62 15.54 7.24
CA PHE A 37 -9.43 15.30 8.43
C PHE A 37 -10.08 13.91 8.39
N ILE A 38 -10.70 13.53 7.27
CA ILE A 38 -11.32 12.22 7.08
C ILE A 38 -10.26 11.13 7.23
N GLU A 39 -9.13 11.24 6.53
CA GLU A 39 -8.06 10.23 6.56
C GLU A 39 -7.55 9.99 7.98
N ARG A 40 -7.35 11.06 8.76
CA ARG A 40 -6.85 10.96 10.14
C ARG A 40 -7.88 10.40 11.12
N THR A 41 -9.18 10.60 10.87
CA THR A 41 -10.23 10.27 11.84
C THR A 41 -11.05 9.04 11.46
N GLN A 42 -10.94 8.50 10.24
CA GLN A 42 -11.79 7.42 9.69
C GLN A 42 -11.93 6.15 10.57
N GLY A 43 -11.02 5.94 11.52
CA GLY A 43 -11.02 4.79 12.43
C GLY A 43 -11.51 5.08 13.85
N ASP A 44 -11.81 6.33 14.20
CA ASP A 44 -12.22 6.72 15.55
C ASP A 44 -13.74 6.87 15.69
N ASP A 45 -14.25 6.55 16.88
CA ASP A 45 -15.67 6.60 17.23
C ASP A 45 -16.11 7.93 17.86
N ILE A 46 -15.20 8.92 17.89
CA ILE A 46 -15.49 10.28 18.33
C ILE A 46 -16.16 11.06 17.19
N HIS A 47 -15.63 10.93 15.98
CA HIS A 47 -16.10 11.65 14.80
C HIS A 47 -17.08 10.85 13.95
N TRP A 48 -17.00 9.51 13.98
CA TRP A 48 -17.78 8.65 13.10
C TRP A 48 -18.62 7.64 13.87
N THR A 49 -19.79 7.30 13.30
CA THR A 49 -20.58 6.19 13.81
C THR A 49 -19.87 4.86 13.54
N ARG A 50 -20.19 3.82 14.32
CA ARG A 50 -19.67 2.46 14.08
C ARG A 50 -19.94 1.96 12.66
N GLU A 51 -21.10 2.29 12.11
CA GLU A 51 -21.46 1.96 10.73
C GLU A 51 -20.59 2.71 9.71
N GLY A 52 -20.29 3.98 9.95
CA GLY A 52 -19.37 4.77 9.14
C GLY A 52 -17.95 4.21 9.14
N ILE A 53 -17.41 3.88 10.32
CA ILE A 53 -16.10 3.23 10.45
C ILE A 53 -16.07 1.91 9.67
N ALA A 54 -17.12 1.09 9.78
CA ALA A 54 -17.23 -0.15 9.02
C ALA A 54 -17.33 0.10 7.50
N ALA A 55 -17.97 1.19 7.07
CA ALA A 55 -18.00 1.59 5.67
C ALA A 55 -16.60 1.95 5.16
N PHE A 56 -15.84 2.79 5.86
CA PHE A 56 -14.45 3.10 5.51
C PHE A 56 -13.58 1.84 5.44
N ALA A 57 -13.71 0.93 6.40
CA ALA A 57 -12.98 -0.34 6.39
C ALA A 57 -13.33 -1.20 5.16
N ARG A 58 -14.61 -1.23 4.76
CA ARG A 58 -15.06 -1.95 3.54
C ARG A 58 -14.53 -1.27 2.27
N GLU A 59 -14.57 0.05 2.19
CA GLU A 59 -14.05 0.80 1.05
C GLU A 59 -12.55 0.65 0.91
N ALA A 60 -11.80 0.76 2.01
CA ALA A 60 -10.37 0.51 2.05
C ALA A 60 -10.05 -0.94 1.65
N GLY A 61 -10.85 -1.90 2.14
CA GLY A 61 -10.75 -3.30 1.74
C GLY A 61 -11.02 -3.52 0.26
N ALA A 62 -12.07 -2.90 -0.30
CA ALA A 62 -12.40 -2.96 -1.72
C ALA A 62 -11.32 -2.32 -2.58
N ARG A 63 -10.76 -1.18 -2.15
CA ARG A 63 -9.64 -0.52 -2.83
C ARG A 63 -8.38 -1.37 -2.79
N GLY A 64 -8.09 -1.99 -1.65
CA GLY A 64 -7.02 -2.98 -1.50
C GLY A 64 -7.24 -4.20 -2.39
N PHE A 65 -8.48 -4.69 -2.51
CA PHE A 65 -8.83 -5.77 -3.43
C PHE A 65 -8.57 -5.38 -4.90
N ILE A 66 -8.82 -4.14 -5.29
CA ILE A 66 -8.57 -3.65 -6.65
C ILE A 66 -7.06 -3.49 -6.93
N ASP A 67 -6.32 -2.87 -6.02
CA ASP A 67 -4.88 -2.56 -6.21
C ASP A 67 -3.98 -3.77 -5.96
N ILE A 68 -4.24 -4.51 -4.88
CA ILE A 68 -3.42 -5.65 -4.43
C ILE A 68 -3.98 -6.99 -4.93
N GLY A 69 -5.29 -7.12 -5.15
CA GLY A 69 -5.94 -8.38 -5.54
C GLY A 69 -6.56 -9.13 -4.36
N ASP A 70 -7.32 -10.19 -4.67
CA ASP A 70 -8.01 -11.02 -3.68
C ASP A 70 -7.00 -11.63 -2.67
N PRO A 71 -7.14 -11.39 -1.36
CA PRO A 71 -6.29 -12.02 -0.34
C PRO A 71 -6.35 -13.56 -0.31
N LYS A 72 -7.38 -14.18 -0.89
CA LYS A 72 -7.48 -15.64 -1.07
C LYS A 72 -6.68 -16.13 -2.27
N GLY A 73 -6.44 -15.26 -3.25
CA GLY A 73 -5.54 -15.50 -4.38
C GLY A 73 -4.09 -15.14 -4.03
N GLY A 74 -3.17 -15.41 -4.95
CA GLY A 74 -1.76 -15.10 -4.73
C GLY A 74 -0.79 -15.84 -5.65
N HIS A 75 0.49 -15.66 -5.37
CA HIS A 75 1.58 -16.23 -6.16
C HIS A 75 2.01 -17.58 -5.61
N MET A 76 2.08 -18.60 -6.47
CA MET A 76 2.53 -19.93 -6.10
C MET A 76 4.05 -20.09 -6.34
N TRP A 77 4.85 -19.90 -5.27
CA TRP A 77 6.29 -20.18 -5.29
C TRP A 77 6.57 -21.57 -4.71
N LYS A 78 6.28 -22.60 -5.52
CA LYS A 78 6.21 -24.00 -5.08
C LYS A 78 7.38 -24.43 -4.15
N PRO A 79 7.09 -25.04 -2.97
CA PRO A 79 5.77 -25.43 -2.47
C PRO A 79 5.03 -24.31 -1.72
N VAL A 80 5.60 -23.12 -1.60
CA VAL A 80 5.07 -22.03 -0.77
C VAL A 80 4.05 -21.20 -1.56
N PHE A 81 2.79 -21.22 -1.10
CA PHE A 81 1.79 -20.25 -1.55
C PHE A 81 1.96 -18.91 -0.82
N LEU A 82 1.95 -17.81 -1.59
CA LEU A 82 2.07 -16.46 -1.09
C LEU A 82 0.81 -15.66 -1.44
N PRO A 83 -0.06 -15.37 -0.45
CA PRO A 83 -1.25 -14.56 -0.67
C PRO A 83 -0.93 -13.18 -1.25
N ASN A 84 -1.86 -12.63 -2.02
CA ASN A 84 -1.82 -11.21 -2.41
C ASN A 84 -1.64 -10.33 -1.16
N GLY A 85 -0.77 -9.33 -1.28
CA GLY A 85 -0.33 -8.46 -0.19
C GLY A 85 0.93 -8.94 0.54
N SER A 86 1.40 -10.17 0.30
CA SER A 86 2.67 -10.67 0.84
C SER A 86 3.83 -9.78 0.39
N ARG A 87 4.66 -9.34 1.33
CA ARG A 87 5.83 -8.49 1.03
C ARG A 87 7.10 -9.32 0.99
N LEU A 88 7.93 -9.05 -0.01
CA LEU A 88 9.24 -9.64 -0.21
C LEU A 88 10.31 -8.62 0.16
N ARG A 89 11.44 -9.10 0.69
CA ARG A 89 12.63 -8.30 0.93
C ARG A 89 13.87 -9.10 0.56
N MET A 90 14.80 -8.47 -0.14
CA MET A 90 16.12 -9.00 -0.44
C MET A 90 17.18 -7.95 -0.10
N ASN A 91 18.23 -8.35 0.60
CA ASN A 91 19.38 -7.48 0.82
C ASN A 91 20.48 -7.82 -0.19
N TYR A 92 20.95 -6.83 -0.94
CA TYR A 92 21.99 -7.01 -1.94
C TYR A 92 22.90 -5.78 -2.01
N LYS A 93 24.22 -5.98 -1.99
CA LYS A 93 25.25 -4.92 -2.01
C LYS A 93 24.93 -3.77 -1.04
N SER A 94 24.64 -4.10 0.21
CA SER A 94 24.30 -3.15 1.29
C SER A 94 23.03 -2.32 1.07
N LYS A 95 22.15 -2.72 0.14
CA LYS A 95 20.84 -2.12 -0.08
C LYS A 95 19.72 -3.13 0.17
N SER A 96 18.58 -2.65 0.67
CA SER A 96 17.35 -3.44 0.80
C SER A 96 16.42 -3.16 -0.37
N TYR A 97 15.99 -4.22 -1.01
CA TYR A 97 15.04 -4.20 -2.12
C TYR A 97 13.74 -4.82 -1.65
N HIS A 98 12.63 -4.21 -2.06
CA HIS A 98 11.29 -4.63 -1.66
C HIS A 98 10.45 -4.95 -2.88
N ALA A 99 9.54 -5.90 -2.70
CA ALA A 99 8.48 -6.20 -3.65
C ALA A 99 7.23 -6.67 -2.90
N GLN A 100 6.10 -6.76 -3.58
CA GLN A 100 4.84 -7.22 -3.05
C GLN A 100 4.14 -8.12 -4.06
N VAL A 101 3.52 -9.19 -3.57
CA VAL A 101 2.60 -9.98 -4.38
C VAL A 101 1.34 -9.15 -4.60
N ARG A 102 1.03 -8.79 -5.84
CA ARG A 102 -0.23 -8.14 -6.21
C ARG A 102 -0.81 -8.87 -7.41
N ARG A 103 -2.11 -9.19 -7.36
CA ARG A 103 -2.85 -9.86 -8.42
C ARG A 103 -2.06 -11.06 -8.99
N GLU A 104 -1.51 -11.88 -8.10
CA GLU A 104 -0.74 -13.11 -8.38
C GLU A 104 0.66 -12.92 -9.00
N ALA A 105 1.05 -11.68 -9.31
CA ALA A 105 2.37 -11.30 -9.80
C ALA A 105 3.20 -10.58 -8.72
N ILE A 106 4.49 -10.41 -8.98
CA ILE A 106 5.42 -9.73 -8.06
C ILE A 106 5.64 -8.31 -8.57
N HIS A 107 5.38 -7.31 -7.73
CA HIS A 107 5.56 -5.91 -8.09
C HIS A 107 6.59 -5.24 -7.19
N ASN A 108 7.49 -4.45 -7.76
CA ASN A 108 8.21 -3.41 -7.03
C ASN A 108 7.77 -2.03 -7.53
N ASP A 109 8.44 -0.98 -7.10
CA ASP A 109 8.09 0.40 -7.48
C ASP A 109 8.33 0.69 -8.98
N ASP A 110 9.17 -0.12 -9.65
CA ASP A 110 9.62 0.12 -11.02
C ASP A 110 8.99 -0.81 -12.07
N ALA A 111 8.56 -2.02 -11.66
CA ALA A 111 8.25 -3.12 -12.57
C ALA A 111 7.37 -4.22 -11.95
N GLU A 112 6.81 -5.03 -12.84
CA GLU A 112 6.11 -6.27 -12.56
C GLU A 112 6.97 -7.47 -13.00
N PHE A 113 6.91 -8.57 -12.24
CA PHE A 113 7.64 -9.81 -12.50
C PHE A 113 6.71 -11.01 -12.30
N ASP A 114 6.81 -11.98 -13.22
CA ASP A 114 6.01 -13.20 -13.20
C ASP A 114 6.45 -14.19 -12.11
N SER A 115 7.63 -13.98 -11.51
CA SER A 115 8.16 -14.87 -10.47
C SER A 115 9.15 -14.19 -9.53
N ILE A 116 9.27 -14.74 -8.33
CA ILE A 116 10.28 -14.32 -7.34
C ILE A 116 11.70 -14.49 -7.90
N SER A 117 11.97 -15.56 -8.63
CA SER A 117 13.28 -15.79 -9.26
C SER A 117 13.63 -14.70 -10.28
N GLN A 118 12.65 -14.20 -11.03
CA GLN A 118 12.86 -13.09 -11.97
C GLN A 118 13.17 -11.79 -11.23
N TRP A 119 12.42 -11.48 -10.18
CA TRP A 119 12.70 -10.32 -9.32
C TRP A 119 14.08 -10.39 -8.67
N VAL A 120 14.48 -11.55 -8.12
CA VAL A 120 15.82 -11.75 -7.53
C VAL A 120 16.93 -11.54 -8.56
N ARG A 121 16.76 -12.04 -9.79
CA ARG A 121 17.72 -11.79 -10.88
C ARG A 121 17.81 -10.31 -11.22
N TRP A 122 16.68 -9.60 -11.26
CA TRP A 122 16.66 -8.17 -11.51
C TRP A 122 17.43 -7.40 -10.42
N VAL A 123 17.18 -7.70 -9.14
CA VAL A 123 17.92 -7.12 -8.00
C VAL A 123 19.42 -7.42 -8.10
N ALA A 124 19.78 -8.65 -8.48
CA ALA A 124 21.15 -9.12 -8.59
C ALA A 124 21.83 -8.74 -9.92
N SER A 125 21.34 -7.72 -10.63
CA SER A 125 21.90 -7.24 -11.91
C SER A 125 22.07 -8.37 -12.93
N ASN A 126 21.02 -9.18 -13.11
CA ASN A 126 20.92 -10.33 -14.00
C ASN A 126 21.84 -11.53 -13.64
N THR A 127 22.32 -11.60 -12.39
CA THR A 127 23.08 -12.76 -11.89
C THR A 127 22.13 -13.85 -11.38
N ALA A 128 22.42 -15.13 -11.68
CA ALA A 128 21.70 -16.25 -11.12
C ALA A 128 22.01 -16.41 -9.63
N ARG A 129 20.97 -16.43 -8.79
CA ARG A 129 21.06 -16.67 -7.35
C ARG A 129 19.92 -17.56 -6.88
N ASN A 130 20.13 -18.24 -5.76
CA ASN A 130 19.09 -19.05 -5.16
C ASN A 130 18.14 -18.16 -4.34
N ALA A 131 16.97 -17.87 -4.91
CA ALA A 131 15.94 -17.04 -4.27
C ALA A 131 15.54 -17.55 -2.87
N TRP A 132 15.58 -18.87 -2.62
CA TRP A 132 15.27 -19.44 -1.30
C TRP A 132 16.23 -18.97 -0.20
N HIS A 133 17.45 -18.59 -0.55
CA HIS A 133 18.46 -18.14 0.41
C HIS A 133 18.61 -16.62 0.50
N ASP A 134 17.98 -15.87 -0.40
CA ASP A 134 18.15 -14.42 -0.47
C ASP A 134 16.89 -13.66 -0.06
N VAL A 135 15.73 -14.31 -0.08
CA VAL A 135 14.43 -13.66 0.11
C VAL A 135 13.90 -13.84 1.53
N TRP A 136 13.34 -12.76 2.05
CA TRP A 136 12.57 -12.72 3.27
C TRP A 136 11.12 -12.37 2.92
N ILE A 137 10.16 -13.06 3.53
CA ILE A 137 8.73 -12.94 3.24
C ILE A 137 7.99 -12.47 4.49
N LYS A 138 7.15 -11.45 4.35
CA LYS A 138 6.18 -11.04 5.37
C LYS A 138 4.77 -11.25 4.81
N ARG A 139 4.02 -12.20 5.38
CA ARG A 139 2.64 -12.47 4.98
C ARG A 139 1.69 -11.37 5.46
N PRO A 140 0.54 -11.14 4.80
CA PRO A 140 -0.48 -10.22 5.30
C PRO A 140 -0.87 -10.56 6.74
N GLY A 141 -0.98 -9.55 7.61
CA GLY A 141 -1.34 -9.73 9.03
C GLY A 141 -0.22 -10.23 9.95
N HIS A 142 0.92 -10.70 9.44
CA HIS A 142 2.07 -11.05 10.27
C HIS A 142 2.90 -9.81 10.63
N ALA A 143 3.53 -9.82 11.81
CA ALA A 143 4.39 -8.72 12.27
C ALA A 143 5.76 -8.71 11.57
N ASP A 144 6.37 -9.89 11.43
CA ASP A 144 7.78 -10.01 11.03
C ASP A 144 7.99 -10.69 9.68
N TYR A 145 9.19 -10.45 9.13
CA TYR A 145 9.70 -11.17 7.97
C TYR A 145 10.26 -12.53 8.38
N ILE A 146 9.88 -13.57 7.65
CA ILE A 146 10.36 -14.94 7.81
C ILE A 146 11.26 -15.28 6.62
N TYR A 147 12.38 -15.94 6.89
CA TYR A 147 13.30 -16.39 5.87
C TYR A 147 12.66 -17.43 4.95
N SER A 148 12.83 -17.31 3.63
CA SER A 148 12.08 -18.14 2.69
C SER A 148 12.41 -19.63 2.76
N ASP A 149 13.67 -19.99 3.03
CA ASP A 149 14.06 -21.40 3.15
C ASP A 149 13.37 -22.08 4.35
N LYS A 150 13.19 -21.33 5.45
CA LYS A 150 12.45 -21.80 6.62
C LYS A 150 10.97 -22.06 6.28
N LEU A 151 10.34 -21.14 5.54
CA LEU A 151 8.96 -21.35 5.08
C LEU A 151 8.81 -22.59 4.19
N ARG A 152 9.84 -22.91 3.42
CA ARG A 152 9.87 -24.10 2.55
C ARG A 152 10.06 -25.38 3.36
N SER A 153 10.96 -25.38 4.35
CA SER A 153 11.21 -26.56 5.20
C SER A 153 10.01 -26.93 6.07
N ASP A 154 9.21 -25.95 6.48
CA ASP A 154 8.01 -26.20 7.30
C ASP A 154 6.88 -26.92 6.52
N LEU A 155 7.03 -27.07 5.19
CA LEU A 155 6.07 -27.72 4.30
C LEU A 155 6.54 -29.09 3.76
N SER A 156 7.76 -29.52 4.12
CA SER A 156 8.38 -30.76 3.64
C SER A 156 8.25 -31.93 4.60
#